data_AF-A0A538R5C3-F1
#
_entry.id   AF-A0A538R5C3-F1
#
_cell.length_a   1.000
_cell.length_b   1.000
_cell.length_c   1.000
_cell.angle_alpha   90.00
_cell.angle_beta   90.00
_cell.angle_gamma   90.00
#
_symmetry.space_group_name_H-M   'P 1'
#
loop_
_entity.id
_entity.type
_entity.pdbx_description
1 polymer ?
#
loop_
_entity_poly.entity_id
_entity_poly.type
_entity_poly.pdbx_seq_one_letter_code
_entity_poly.pdbx_strand_id
1 'polypeptide(L)'
;MRVDRKVVLDGDEAFVLVLTPRLGEPVELYVSAKTGRVVRRDSGGESTRFSDFRTIDGEVVPFATTTTGPLGDRVLAVKQLRFGVSAPARMFGPIKLAR
;
A
#
# COMPACT_ATOMS: atom_id res chain seq x y z
N MET A 1 11.26 -1.90 15.29
CA MET A 1 10.49 -0.79 14.68
C MET A 1 9.85 0.00 15.81
N ARG A 2 10.00 1.32 15.85
CA ARG A 2 9.45 2.18 16.91
C ARG A 2 8.39 3.09 16.29
N VAL A 3 7.34 3.41 17.04
CA VAL A 3 6.42 4.49 16.68
C VAL A 3 7.19 5.80 16.76
N ASP A 4 7.30 6.50 15.64
CA ASP A 4 7.92 7.82 15.58
C ASP A 4 6.99 8.85 16.23
N ARG A 5 5.75 8.92 15.74
CA ARG A 5 4.73 9.85 16.20
C ARG A 5 3.31 9.30 16.02
N LYS A 6 2.34 9.98 16.63
CA LYS A 6 0.89 9.78 16.43
C LYS A 6 0.34 10.97 15.66
N VAL A 7 -0.62 10.73 14.78
CA VAL A 7 -1.32 11.75 14.00
C VAL A 7 -2.81 11.42 13.90
N VAL A 8 -3.63 12.41 13.53
CA VAL A 8 -5.03 12.18 13.11
C VAL A 8 -5.09 12.28 11.60
N LEU A 9 -5.61 11.23 10.94
CA LEU A 9 -5.85 11.18 9.50
C LEU A 9 -7.33 10.91 9.25
N ASP A 10 -7.97 11.83 8.54
CA ASP A 10 -9.41 11.75 8.20
C ASP A 10 -10.32 11.48 9.41
N GLY A 11 -9.94 11.98 10.59
CA GLY A 11 -10.66 11.80 11.85
C GLY A 11 -10.27 10.56 12.66
N ASP A 12 -9.41 9.69 12.16
CA ASP A 12 -8.91 8.50 12.87
C ASP A 12 -7.47 8.68 13.35
N GLU A 13 -7.16 8.17 14.55
CA GLU A 13 -5.79 8.12 15.05
C GLU A 13 -4.94 7.11 14.25
N ALA A 14 -3.73 7.52 13.89
CA ALA A 14 -2.75 6.69 13.22
C ALA A 14 -1.35 6.84 13.84
N PHE A 15 -0.62 5.73 13.90
CA PHE A 15 0.80 5.69 14.22
C PHE A 15 1.62 5.93 12.95
N VAL A 16 2.68 6.72 13.04
CA VAL A 16 3.65 6.87 11.95
C VAL A 16 4.89 6.05 12.27
N LEU A 17 5.27 5.21 11.32
CA LEU A 17 6.41 4.31 11.39
C LEU A 17 7.38 4.71 10.29
N VAL A 18 8.57 5.15 10.66
CA VAL A 18 9.64 5.49 9.70
C VAL A 18 10.50 4.25 9.48
N LEU A 19 10.57 3.80 8.24
CA LEU A 19 11.41 2.71 7.79
C LEU A 19 12.59 3.26 7.01
N THR A 20 13.80 2.94 7.46
CA THR A 20 15.03 3.25 6.73
C THR A 20 15.54 1.95 6.09
N PRO A 21 15.29 1.72 4.79
CA PRO A 21 15.79 0.53 4.10
C PRO A 21 17.32 0.57 3.98
N ARG A 22 17.95 -0.59 3.77
CA ARG A 22 19.42 -0.65 3.55
C ARG A 22 19.85 0.08 2.28
N LEU A 23 18.95 0.21 1.31
CA LEU A 23 19.13 0.91 0.04
C LEU A 23 17.85 1.69 -0.28
N GLY A 24 18.00 2.92 -0.78
CA GLY A 24 16.89 3.79 -1.16
C GLY A 24 16.43 4.77 -0.08
N GLU A 25 15.40 5.52 -0.41
CA GLU A 25 14.84 6.58 0.45
C GLU A 25 14.06 6.00 1.65
N PRO A 26 13.99 6.74 2.77
CA PRO A 26 13.09 6.40 3.87
C PRO A 26 11.62 6.29 3.42
N VAL A 27 10.87 5.47 4.13
CA VAL A 27 9.44 5.27 3.91
C VAL A 27 8.70 5.57 5.21
N GLU A 28 7.68 6.42 5.15
CA GLU A 28 6.75 6.59 6.27
C GLU A 28 5.50 5.73 6.03
N LEU A 29 5.16 4.90 7.01
CA LEU A 29 3.91 4.16 7.04
C LEU A 29 2.98 4.76 8.10
N TYR A 30 1.78 5.14 7.66
CA TYR A 30 0.71 5.59 8.53
C TYR A 30 -0.21 4.42 8.79
N VAL A 31 -0.26 3.97 10.04
CA VAL A 31 -0.95 2.76 10.46
C VAL A 31 -2.09 3.13 11.38
N SER A 32 -3.33 2.79 11.00
CA SER A 32 -4.51 3.03 11.82
C SER A 32 -4.33 2.44 13.22
N ALA A 33 -4.49 3.25 14.26
CA ALA A 33 -4.40 2.80 15.64
C ALA A 33 -5.54 1.83 16.02
N LYS A 34 -6.68 1.93 15.32
CA LYS A 34 -7.86 1.09 15.53
C LYS A 34 -7.72 -0.30 14.91
N THR A 35 -7.15 -0.37 13.70
CA THR A 35 -7.17 -1.62 12.91
C THR A 35 -5.79 -2.21 12.64
N GLY A 36 -4.72 -1.49 12.96
CA GLY A 36 -3.34 -1.91 12.65
C GLY A 36 -3.02 -1.93 11.15
N ARG A 37 -3.87 -1.34 10.29
CA ARG A 37 -3.72 -1.36 8.83
C ARG A 37 -2.93 -0.15 8.36
N VAL A 38 -2.05 -0.33 7.38
CA VAL A 38 -1.42 0.79 6.68
C VAL A 38 -2.49 1.49 5.85
N VAL A 39 -2.78 2.76 6.16
CA VAL A 39 -3.76 3.59 5.46
C VAL A 39 -3.11 4.61 4.53
N ARG A 40 -1.83 4.93 4.77
CA ARG A 40 -1.01 5.77 3.88
C ARG A 40 0.45 5.34 3.91
N ARG A 41 1.13 5.48 2.78
CA ARG A 41 2.57 5.34 2.64
C ARG A 41 3.14 6.57 1.94
N ASP A 42 4.13 7.22 2.56
CA ASP A 42 4.86 8.31 1.93
C ASP A 42 6.29 7.84 1.63
N SER A 43 6.76 8.02 0.38
CA SER A 43 8.11 7.65 -0.05
C SER A 43 8.46 8.31 -1.37
N GLY A 44 9.72 8.76 -1.52
CA GLY A 44 10.22 9.27 -2.80
C GLY A 44 9.45 10.47 -3.35
N GLY A 45 8.87 11.30 -2.48
CA GLY A 45 8.03 12.45 -2.88
C GLY A 45 6.59 12.08 -3.28
N GLU A 46 6.20 10.82 -3.16
CA GLU A 46 4.84 10.35 -3.41
C GLU A 46 4.13 10.02 -2.10
N SER A 47 2.81 10.28 -2.05
CA SER A 47 1.92 9.82 -0.99
C SER A 47 0.88 8.87 -1.57
N THR A 48 0.85 7.64 -1.07
CA THR A 48 -0.11 6.60 -1.48
C THR A 48 -1.10 6.31 -0.37
N ARG A 49 -2.37 6.63 -0.59
CA ARG A 49 -3.49 6.29 0.28
C ARG A 49 -4.08 4.93 -0.09
N PHE A 50 -4.35 4.10 0.91
CA PHE A 50 -5.04 2.81 0.77
C PHE A 50 -6.47 2.95 1.32
N SER A 51 -7.47 2.55 0.54
CA SER A 51 -8.88 2.67 0.90
C SER A 51 -9.71 1.51 0.32
N ASP A 52 -11.01 1.52 0.62
CA ASP A 52 -11.94 0.46 0.24
C ASP A 52 -11.43 -0.92 0.70
N PHE A 53 -11.16 -1.04 2.00
CA PHE A 53 -10.68 -2.29 2.57
C PHE A 53 -11.81 -3.32 2.58
N ARG A 54 -11.58 -4.45 1.91
CA ARG A 54 -12.54 -5.56 1.82
C ARG A 54 -11.92 -6.83 2.35
N THR A 55 -12.77 -7.69 2.92
CA THR A 55 -12.37 -9.04 3.33
C THR A 55 -12.55 -9.99 2.15
N ILE A 56 -11.47 -10.61 1.69
CA ILE A 56 -11.46 -11.61 0.62
C ILE A 56 -10.73 -12.84 1.16
N ASP A 57 -11.40 -14.00 1.14
CA ASP A 57 -10.86 -15.27 1.64
C ASP A 57 -10.24 -15.18 3.06
N GLY A 58 -10.81 -14.34 3.93
CA GLY A 58 -10.34 -14.12 5.31
C GLY A 58 -9.30 -13.02 5.49
N GLU A 59 -8.75 -12.49 4.40
CA GLU A 59 -7.74 -11.42 4.42
C GLU A 59 -8.36 -10.06 4.12
N VAL A 60 -7.93 -9.03 4.85
CA VAL A 60 -8.40 -7.65 4.61
C VAL A 60 -7.41 -6.89 3.75
N VAL A 61 -7.83 -6.53 2.55
CA VAL A 61 -6.98 -5.89 1.53
C VAL A 61 -7.61 -4.61 0.98
N PRO A 62 -6.80 -3.60 0.60
CA PRO A 62 -7.33 -2.39 -0.04
C PRO A 62 -7.74 -2.67 -1.49
N PHE A 63 -8.95 -2.26 -1.87
CA PHE A 63 -9.44 -2.33 -3.25
C PHE A 63 -9.25 -1.03 -4.02
N ALA A 64 -8.88 0.06 -3.34
CA ALA A 64 -8.55 1.33 -3.98
C ALA A 64 -7.22 1.87 -3.44
N THR A 65 -6.40 2.39 -4.34
CA THR A 65 -5.19 3.14 -3.99
C THR A 65 -5.11 4.42 -4.79
N THR A 66 -4.87 5.54 -4.10
CA THR A 66 -4.61 6.83 -4.73
C THR A 66 -3.19 7.24 -4.41
N THR A 67 -2.36 7.40 -5.43
CA THR A 67 -0.98 7.90 -5.31
C THR A 67 -0.93 9.31 -5.85
N THR A 68 -0.57 10.26 -5.00
CA THR A 68 -0.33 11.66 -5.34
C THR A 68 1.16 11.91 -5.39
N GLY A 69 1.64 12.50 -6.49
CA GLY A 69 3.04 12.86 -6.67
C GLY A 69 3.22 14.06 -7.60
N PRO A 70 4.47 14.41 -7.94
CA PRO A 70 4.78 15.59 -8.75
C PRO A 70 4.17 15.57 -10.16
N LEU A 71 3.86 14.38 -10.67
CA LEU A 71 3.27 14.17 -11.99
C LEU A 71 1.73 14.11 -11.97
N GLY A 72 1.12 14.36 -10.81
CA GLY A 72 -0.32 14.30 -10.60
C GLY A 72 -0.77 13.05 -9.85
N ASP A 73 -2.09 12.84 -9.86
CA ASP A 73 -2.74 11.74 -9.14
C ASP A 73 -2.91 10.50 -10.03
N ARG A 74 -2.60 9.34 -9.46
CA ARG A 74 -2.87 8.02 -10.04
C ARG A 74 -3.82 7.26 -9.14
N VAL A 75 -4.92 6.77 -9.72
CA VAL A 75 -5.89 5.91 -9.03
C VAL A 75 -5.82 4.50 -9.59
N LEU A 76 -5.71 3.51 -8.71
CA LEU A 76 -5.85 2.09 -9.04
C LEU A 76 -7.03 1.53 -8.27
N ALA A 77 -7.91 0.83 -9.00
CA ALA A 77 -9.06 0.14 -8.46
C ALA A 77 -8.99 -1.35 -8.80
N VAL A 78 -9.07 -2.20 -7.78
CA VAL A 78 -9.09 -3.65 -7.94
C VAL A 78 -10.49 -4.08 -8.34
N LYS A 79 -10.61 -4.71 -9.53
CA LYS A 79 -11.88 -5.27 -9.99
C LYS A 79 -12.15 -6.66 -9.42
N GLN A 80 -11.10 -7.46 -9.26
CA GLN A 80 -11.19 -8.82 -8.78
C GLN A 80 -9.89 -9.22 -8.09
N LEU A 81 -10.02 -9.91 -6.96
CA LEU A 81 -8.92 -10.50 -6.21
C LEU A 81 -9.33 -11.91 -5.77
N ARG A 82 -8.41 -12.86 -5.83
CA ARG A 82 -8.59 -14.23 -5.34
C ARG A 82 -7.30 -14.71 -4.70
N PHE A 83 -7.39 -15.35 -3.54
CA PHE A 83 -6.24 -16.01 -2.93
C PHE A 83 -6.16 -17.49 -3.32
N GLY A 84 -5.00 -18.10 -3.10
CA GLY A 84 -4.79 -19.55 -3.29
C GLY A 84 -4.93 -20.07 -4.73
N VAL A 85 -5.01 -19.20 -5.73
CA VAL A 85 -5.09 -19.61 -7.13
C VAL A 85 -3.74 -20.19 -7.58
N SER A 86 -3.78 -21.36 -8.22
CA SER A 86 -2.58 -21.97 -8.79
C SER A 86 -1.97 -21.09 -9.87
N ALA A 87 -0.80 -20.52 -9.59
CA ALA A 87 -0.03 -19.70 -10.50
C ALA A 87 1.19 -20.47 -11.03
N PRO A 88 1.21 -20.95 -12.29
CA PRO A 88 2.37 -21.67 -12.80
C PRO A 88 3.61 -20.75 -12.88
N ALA A 89 4.79 -21.30 -12.56
CA ALA A 89 6.05 -20.55 -12.46
C ALA A 89 6.37 -19.70 -13.71
N ARG A 90 5.95 -20.17 -14.90
CA ARG A 90 6.11 -19.44 -16.17
C ARG A 90 5.47 -18.05 -16.19
N MET A 91 4.47 -17.78 -15.34
CA MET A 91 3.86 -16.44 -15.24
C MET A 91 4.79 -15.40 -14.61
N PHE A 92 5.84 -15.84 -13.92
CA PHE A 92 6.87 -14.97 -13.34
C PHE A 92 8.17 -14.98 -14.17
N GLY A 93 8.16 -15.64 -15.33
CA GLY A 93 9.28 -15.64 -16.27
C GLY A 93 9.35 -14.35 -17.10
N PRO A 94 10.49 -14.09 -17.76
CA PRO A 94 10.63 -12.93 -18.64
C PRO A 94 9.60 -12.97 -19.77
N ILE A 95 8.81 -11.91 -19.88
CA ILE A 95 7.83 -11.75 -20.96
C ILE A 95 8.59 -11.23 -22.18
N LYS A 96 8.63 -12.01 -23.28
CA LYS A 96 8.96 -11.45 -24.59
C LYS A 96 7.77 -10.60 -25.02
N LEU A 97 7.87 -9.27 -24.86
CA LEU A 97 6.94 -8.36 -25.52
C LEU A 97 7.11 -8.55 -27.02
N ALA A 98 6.14 -9.19 -27.68
CA ALA A 98 6.08 -9.22 -29.13
C ALA A 98 5.96 -7.76 -29.61
N ARG A 99 6.89 -7.35 -30.47
CA ARG A 99 6.81 -6.08 -31.20
C ARG A 99 5.79 -6.21 -32.33
#